data_AF-A0A351UPN8-F1
#
_entry.id   AF-A0A351UPN8-F1
#
_cell.length_a   1.000
_cell.length_b   1.000
_cell.length_c   1.000
_cell.angle_alpha   90.00
_cell.angle_beta   90.00
_cell.angle_gamma   90.00
#
_symmetry.space_group_name_H-M   'P 1'
#
loop_
_entity.id
_entity.type
_entity.pdbx_description
1 polymer ?
#
loop_
_entity_poly.entity_id
_entity_poly.type
_entity_poly.pdbx_seq_one_letter_code
_entity_poly.pdbx_strand_id
1 'polypeptide(L)'
;MNISRSWRKGAILLQTLIVSMLLAYISVMIMSWVLQRYSLATRVYRKNVATTHTTGYAMMKFAKWNTGTPANDSTTMDTKTVSVVVKGGTMMEISTEQD
;
A
#
# COMPACT_ATOMS: atom_id res chain seq x y z
N MET A 1 3.26 62.87 21.22
CA MET A 1 2.80 61.85 20.27
C MET A 1 3.74 60.64 20.34
N ASN A 2 3.57 59.77 21.35
CA ASN A 2 4.58 58.75 21.72
C ASN A 2 3.96 57.35 21.96
N ILE A 3 2.97 56.99 21.14
CA ILE A 3 2.27 55.69 21.18
C ILE A 3 3.09 54.56 20.49
N SER A 4 4.25 54.88 19.89
CA SER A 4 4.83 54.04 18.84
C SER A 4 5.84 52.97 19.26
N ARG A 5 6.26 52.85 20.53
CA ARG A 5 7.28 51.86 20.93
C ARG A 5 6.73 50.58 21.55
N SER A 6 5.73 50.64 22.44
CA SER A 6 5.13 49.44 23.06
C SER A 6 4.27 48.65 22.07
N TRP A 7 3.54 49.34 21.19
CA TRP A 7 2.74 48.73 20.13
C TRP A 7 3.60 47.99 19.09
N ARG A 8 4.78 48.52 18.74
CA ARG A 8 5.72 47.83 17.84
C ARG A 8 6.27 46.53 18.45
N LYS A 9 6.59 46.54 19.75
CA LYS A 9 7.05 45.32 20.46
C LYS A 9 5.95 44.25 20.52
N GLY A 10 4.70 44.65 20.77
CA GLY A 10 3.55 43.75 20.73
C GLY A 10 3.31 43.16 19.34
N ALA A 11 3.42 43.97 18.29
CA ALA A 11 3.29 43.51 16.90
C ALA A 11 4.36 42.48 16.51
N ILE A 12 5.61 42.66 16.96
CA ILE A 12 6.70 41.71 16.70
C ILE A 12 6.44 40.36 17.40
N LEU A 13 5.98 40.38 18.65
CA LEU A 13 5.62 39.16 19.38
C LEU A 13 4.49 38.40 18.68
N LEU A 14 3.42 39.12 18.28
CA LEU A 14 2.30 38.55 17.54
C LEU A 14 2.76 37.96 16.20
N GLN A 15 3.64 38.66 15.49
CA GLN A 15 4.18 38.19 14.22
C GLN A 15 4.98 36.90 14.40
N THR A 16 5.87 36.81 15.39
CA THR A 16 6.63 35.57 15.63
C THR A 16 5.73 34.41 16.03
N LEU A 17 4.65 34.68 16.77
CA LEU A 17 3.67 33.66 17.14
C LEU A 17 2.93 33.14 15.92
N ILE A 18 2.41 34.04 15.08
CA ILE A 18 1.69 33.66 13.86
C ILE A 18 2.61 32.90 12.91
N VAL A 19 3.85 33.36 12.73
CA VAL A 19 4.84 32.69 11.89
C VAL A 19 5.11 31.28 12.41
N SER A 20 5.29 31.10 13.73
CA SER A 20 5.51 29.76 14.30
C SER A 20 4.31 28.82 14.08
N MET A 21 3.08 29.34 14.16
CA MET A 21 1.87 28.56 13.90
C MET A 21 1.71 28.18 12.42
N LEU A 22 2.03 29.11 11.51
CA LEU A 22 2.01 28.84 10.07
C LEU A 22 3.06 27.80 9.66
N LEU A 23 4.28 27.89 10.21
CA LEU A 23 5.30 26.87 9.97
C LEU A 23 4.86 25.50 10.50
N ALA A 24 4.25 25.44 11.68
CA ALA A 24 3.72 24.19 12.23
C ALA A 24 2.64 23.59 11.31
N TYR A 25 1.73 24.42 10.79
CA TYR A 25 0.68 23.97 9.88
C TYR A 25 1.24 23.39 8.57
N ILE A 26 2.21 24.08 7.96
CA ILE A 26 2.89 23.62 6.75
C ILE A 26 3.62 22.29 7.01
N SER A 27 4.32 22.17 8.14
CA SER A 27 5.01 20.93 8.54
C SER A 27 4.05 19.75 8.62
N VAL A 28 2.88 19.93 9.26
CA VAL A 28 1.88 18.87 9.39
C VAL A 28 1.29 18.48 8.04
N MET A 29 1.04 19.45 7.15
CA MET A 29 0.53 19.18 5.80
C MET A 29 1.53 18.39 4.94
N ILE A 30 2.82 18.68 5.06
CA ILE A 30 3.85 17.89 4.36
C ILE A 30 3.88 16.47 4.92
N MET A 31 3.86 16.29 6.25
CA MET A 31 3.89 14.97 6.87
C MET A 31 2.66 14.12 6.49
N SER A 32 1.47 14.72 6.46
CA SER A 32 0.24 14.01 6.07
C SER A 32 0.26 13.59 4.60
N TRP A 33 0.77 14.44 3.70
CA TRP A 33 0.94 14.10 2.28
C TRP A 33 1.93 12.95 2.07
N VAL A 34 3.04 12.97 2.81
CA VAL A 34 4.06 11.92 2.78
C VAL A 34 3.49 10.59 3.30
N LEU A 35 2.78 10.59 4.43
CA LEU A 35 2.13 9.39 4.97
C LEU A 35 1.07 8.81 4.02
N GLN A 36 0.31 9.65 3.32
CA GLN A 36 -0.63 9.21 2.29
C GLN A 36 0.07 8.48 1.13
N ARG A 37 1.18 9.04 0.62
CA ARG A 37 1.97 8.40 -0.44
C ARG A 37 2.56 7.06 0.02
N TYR A 38 3.13 7.00 1.22
CA TYR A 38 3.69 5.75 1.77
C TYR A 38 2.62 4.69 2.03
N SER A 39 1.47 5.08 2.56
CA SER A 39 0.37 4.13 2.80
C SER A 39 -0.21 3.58 1.49
N LEU A 40 -0.28 4.37 0.44
CA LEU A 40 -0.67 3.89 -0.88
C LEU A 40 0.40 2.95 -1.47
N ALA A 41 1.68 3.34 -1.42
CA ALA A 41 2.77 2.52 -1.94
C ALA A 41 2.87 1.16 -1.24
N THR A 42 2.72 1.12 0.08
CA THR A 42 2.73 -0.14 0.85
C THR A 42 1.54 -1.04 0.51
N ARG A 43 0.34 -0.47 0.31
CA ARG A 43 -0.82 -1.24 -0.16
C ARG A 43 -0.59 -1.83 -1.55
N VAL A 44 -0.06 -1.03 -2.47
CA VAL A 44 0.27 -1.49 -3.84
C VAL A 44 1.35 -2.56 -3.80
N TYR A 45 2.41 -2.37 -3.01
CA TYR A 45 3.47 -3.35 -2.83
C TYR A 45 2.92 -4.69 -2.32
N ARG A 46 2.11 -4.67 -1.25
CA ARG A 46 1.49 -5.89 -0.71
C ARG A 46 0.59 -6.58 -1.74
N LYS A 47 -0.20 -5.82 -2.51
CA LYS A 47 -1.01 -6.38 -3.60
C LYS A 47 -0.15 -7.03 -4.68
N ASN A 48 0.95 -6.39 -5.09
CA ASN A 48 1.84 -6.92 -6.11
C ASN A 48 2.58 -8.17 -5.63
N VAL A 49 3.03 -8.20 -4.38
CA VAL A 49 3.66 -9.38 -3.76
C VAL A 49 2.68 -10.55 -3.76
N ALA A 50 1.46 -10.35 -3.25
CA ALA A 50 0.45 -11.40 -3.24
C ALA A 50 0.16 -11.95 -4.65
N THR A 51 -0.01 -11.06 -5.64
CA THR A 51 -0.21 -11.49 -7.04
C THR A 51 1.01 -12.23 -7.62
N THR A 52 2.23 -11.82 -7.27
CA THR A 52 3.46 -12.49 -7.74
C THR A 52 3.59 -13.88 -7.12
N HIS A 53 3.25 -14.03 -5.84
CA HIS A 53 3.26 -15.34 -5.19
C HIS A 53 2.19 -16.28 -5.74
N THR A 54 0.96 -15.81 -5.96
CA THR A 54 -0.10 -16.64 -6.52
C THR A 54 0.20 -17.05 -7.97
N THR A 55 0.74 -16.14 -8.79
CA THR A 55 1.16 -16.45 -10.16
C THR A 55 2.36 -17.40 -10.20
N GLY A 56 3.35 -17.21 -9.32
CA GLY A 56 4.49 -18.12 -9.19
C GLY A 56 4.07 -19.53 -8.80
N TYR A 57 3.14 -19.66 -7.84
CA TYR A 57 2.58 -20.95 -7.43
C TYR A 57 1.81 -21.63 -8.58
N ALA A 58 0.99 -20.87 -9.30
CA ALA A 58 0.29 -21.33 -10.49
C ALA A 58 1.26 -21.87 -11.56
N MET A 59 2.34 -21.12 -11.85
CA MET A 59 3.37 -21.55 -12.81
C MET A 59 4.12 -22.80 -12.35
N MET A 60 4.39 -22.96 -11.06
CA MET A 60 4.99 -24.20 -10.53
C MET A 60 4.09 -25.42 -10.74
N LYS A 61 2.78 -25.27 -10.56
CA LYS A 61 1.81 -26.35 -10.79
C LYS A 61 1.69 -26.67 -12.27
N PHE A 62 1.70 -25.65 -13.13
CA PHE A 62 1.76 -25.85 -14.58
C PHE A 62 3.06 -26.53 -15.03
N ALA A 63 4.22 -26.17 -14.48
CA ALA A 63 5.48 -26.85 -14.80
C ALA A 63 5.45 -28.33 -14.40
N LYS A 64 4.83 -28.65 -13.25
CA LYS A 64 4.64 -30.05 -12.81
C LYS A 64 3.69 -30.84 -13.71
N TRP A 65 2.74 -30.19 -14.38
CA TRP A 65 1.84 -30.83 -15.36
C TRP A 65 2.61 -31.57 -16.46
N ASN A 66 3.74 -31.01 -16.93
CA ASN A 66 4.58 -31.67 -17.95
C ASN A 66 5.27 -32.94 -17.44
N THR A 67 5.35 -33.15 -16.12
CA THR A 67 5.97 -34.31 -15.48
C THR A 67 4.97 -35.33 -14.92
N GLY A 68 3.66 -35.05 -15.02
CA GLY A 68 2.58 -35.89 -14.55
C GLY A 68 1.31 -35.09 -14.26
N THR A 69 0.13 -35.72 -14.32
CA THR A 69 -1.16 -35.06 -14.05
C THR A 69 -1.25 -34.69 -12.55
N PRO A 70 -1.22 -33.40 -12.19
CA PRO A 70 -1.39 -32.97 -10.80
C PRO A 70 -2.83 -33.21 -10.35
N ALA A 71 -3.02 -33.52 -9.07
CA ALA A 71 -4.34 -33.62 -8.47
C ALA A 71 -4.96 -32.22 -8.26
N ASN A 72 -6.29 -32.18 -8.07
CA ASN A 72 -6.97 -30.98 -7.60
C ASN A 72 -6.36 -30.55 -6.25
N ASP A 73 -6.05 -29.27 -6.12
CA ASP A 73 -5.36 -28.74 -4.95
C ASP A 73 -5.84 -27.31 -4.67
N SER A 74 -5.83 -26.92 -3.40
CA SER A 74 -6.20 -25.58 -2.97
C SER A 74 -5.28 -25.14 -1.85
N THR A 75 -4.72 -23.94 -1.98
CA THR A 75 -3.86 -23.35 -0.96
C THR A 75 -4.19 -21.88 -0.76
N THR A 76 -4.01 -21.40 0.47
CA THR A 76 -4.15 -20.00 0.80
C THR A 76 -2.77 -19.35 0.85
N MET A 77 -2.53 -18.36 -0.01
CA MET A 77 -1.31 -17.56 -0.04
C MET A 77 -1.65 -16.09 0.11
N ASP A 78 -1.06 -15.42 1.10
CA ASP A 78 -1.23 -13.98 1.36
C ASP A 78 -2.70 -13.53 1.34
N THR A 79 -3.56 -14.28 2.04
CA THR A 79 -5.02 -14.04 2.15
C THR A 79 -5.80 -14.26 0.85
N LYS A 80 -5.15 -14.71 -0.24
CA LYS A 80 -5.83 -15.17 -1.47
C LYS A 80 -5.87 -16.69 -1.50
N THR A 81 -7.00 -17.25 -1.90
CA THR A 81 -7.11 -18.70 -2.12
C THR A 81 -6.82 -18.99 -3.58
N VAL A 82 -5.81 -19.81 -3.83
CA VAL A 82 -5.46 -20.31 -5.15
C VAL A 82 -5.91 -21.75 -5.24
N SER A 83 -6.92 -22.00 -6.07
CA SER A 83 -7.41 -23.33 -6.37
C SER A 83 -6.98 -23.76 -7.76
N VAL A 84 -6.51 -24.99 -7.85
CA VAL A 84 -6.09 -25.66 -9.08
C VAL A 84 -7.05 -26.81 -9.29
N VAL A 85 -7.87 -26.73 -10.34
CA VAL A 85 -8.83 -27.77 -10.71
C VAL A 85 -8.43 -28.35 -12.05
N VAL A 86 -8.24 -29.64 -12.09
CA VAL A 86 -7.95 -30.40 -13.31
C VAL A 86 -9.25 -30.94 -13.87
N LYS A 87 -9.67 -30.40 -15.00
CA LYS A 87 -10.87 -30.82 -15.74
C LYS A 87 -10.48 -31.81 -16.83
N GLY A 88 -11.07 -33.00 -16.79
CA GLY A 88 -10.98 -34.00 -17.86
C GLY A 88 -9.55 -34.51 -18.18
N GLY A 89 -8.59 -34.39 -17.26
CA GLY A 89 -7.23 -34.89 -17.42
C GLY A 89 -6.35 -34.16 -18.45
N THR A 90 -6.89 -33.16 -19.14
CA THR A 90 -6.22 -32.41 -20.23
C THR A 90 -6.23 -30.90 -20.02
N MET A 91 -7.07 -30.40 -19.10
CA MET A 91 -7.20 -28.96 -18.83
C MET A 91 -6.96 -28.68 -17.35
N MET A 92 -6.11 -27.69 -17.06
CA MET A 92 -5.94 -27.13 -15.71
C MET A 92 -6.58 -25.75 -15.69
N GLU A 93 -7.51 -25.55 -14.76
CA GLU A 93 -8.10 -24.25 -14.44
C GLU A 93 -7.52 -23.77 -13.11
N ILE A 94 -7.01 -22.55 -13.11
CA ILE A 94 -6.44 -21.92 -11.93
C ILE A 94 -7.34 -20.74 -11.59
N SER A 95 -8.05 -20.83 -10.47
CA SER A 95 -8.86 -19.75 -9.94
C SER A 95 -8.17 -19.14 -8.74
N THR A 96 -8.07 -17.82 -8.75
CA THR A 96 -7.63 -17.04 -7.59
C THR A 96 -8.85 -16.31 -7.05
N GLU A 97 -9.39 -16.76 -5.93
CA GLU A 97 -10.40 -16.00 -5.20
C GLU A 97 -9.70 -14.91 -4.39
N GLN A 98 -10.12 -13.68 -4.65
CA GLN A 98 -9.67 -12.50 -3.93
C GLN A 98 -10.87 -12.02 -3.11
N ASP A 99 -10.80 -12.22 -1.79
CA ASP A 99 -11.67 -11.52 -0.84
C ASP A 99 -11.54 -9.99 -0.99
#